data_AF-A0A2D6I1R3-F1
#
_entry.id   AF-A0A2D6I1R3-F1
#
_cell.length_a   1.000
_cell.length_b   1.000
_cell.length_c   1.000
_cell.angle_alpha   90.00
_cell.angle_beta   90.00
_cell.angle_gamma   90.00
#
_symmetry.space_group_name_H-M   'P 1'
#
loop_
_entity.id
_entity.type
_entity.pdbx_description
1 polymer ?
#
loop_
_entity_poly.entity_id
_entity_poly.type
_entity_poly.pdbx_seq_one_letter_code
_entity_poly.pdbx_strand_id
1 'polypeptide(L)'
;MSVVDDAWRAAARAEEAAGVSIRTLDDPNDQGIAVRIFDEVWPPESGATHVKSNLLRALVHSGGYVAAAFDDSQPVGAALAVVGRHRVSGHESESGSPEDASSWHAHLHSHMAGVVDGYRNRHVGTAIKLHQRAWALSCGIDTVVWSFDPLVRRNARLNVQKLGTHVRDYMPNFYGNMDDAINAGDPSDRVFAWWILDSASAISAARAPIADVDPADLDEARVIAIPDDIVSLRTTDPDQAREWRMRVREQFLDALEGGFSVVGLDSHGSYVLAKGSTS
;
A
#
# COMPACT_ATOMS: atom_id res chain seq x y z
N MET A 1 -10.79 -20.70 15.46
CA MET A 1 -10.86 -19.23 15.31
C MET A 1 -10.73 -18.95 13.82
N SER A 2 -11.68 -18.23 13.22
CA SER A 2 -11.62 -17.97 11.78
C SER A 2 -10.51 -16.95 11.46
N VAL A 3 -10.09 -16.88 10.19
CA VAL A 3 -9.14 -15.83 9.73
C VAL A 3 -9.71 -14.43 9.93
N VAL A 4 -11.04 -14.28 9.84
CA VAL A 4 -11.77 -13.03 10.08
C VAL A 4 -11.66 -12.62 11.56
N ASP A 5 -11.86 -13.56 12.50
CA ASP A 5 -11.73 -13.28 13.93
C ASP A 5 -10.30 -12.89 14.31
N ASP A 6 -9.30 -13.57 13.74
CA ASP A 6 -7.89 -13.24 13.92
C ASP A 6 -7.58 -11.83 13.39
N ALA A 7 -8.12 -11.47 12.23
CA ALA A 7 -7.95 -10.16 11.63
C ALA A 7 -8.55 -9.03 12.48
N TRP A 8 -9.77 -9.20 12.99
CA TRP A 8 -10.38 -8.21 13.90
C TRP A 8 -9.61 -8.06 15.21
N ARG A 9 -9.07 -9.16 15.77
CA ARG A 9 -8.20 -9.09 16.95
C ARG A 9 -6.89 -8.36 16.65
N ALA A 10 -6.31 -8.54 15.47
CA ALA A 10 -5.11 -7.82 15.06
C ALA A 10 -5.38 -6.32 14.87
N ALA A 11 -6.52 -5.96 14.24
CA ALA A 11 -6.96 -4.59 14.11
C ALA A 11 -7.13 -3.91 15.49
N ALA A 12 -7.86 -4.55 16.41
CA ALA A 12 -8.09 -4.02 17.75
C ALA A 12 -6.79 -3.79 18.54
N ARG A 13 -5.82 -4.72 18.48
CA ARG A 13 -4.50 -4.52 19.11
C ARG A 13 -3.73 -3.34 18.50
N ALA A 14 -3.84 -3.16 17.18
CA ALA A 14 -3.15 -2.08 16.48
C ALA A 14 -3.79 -0.71 16.77
N GLU A 15 -5.11 -0.66 16.89
CA GLU A 15 -5.87 0.51 17.36
C GLU A 15 -5.46 0.90 18.79
N GLU A 16 -5.43 -0.06 19.71
CA GLU A 16 -4.98 0.13 21.09
C GLU A 16 -3.53 0.65 21.15
N ALA A 17 -2.61 0.01 20.43
CA ALA A 17 -1.20 0.40 20.39
C ALA A 17 -0.95 1.80 19.79
N ALA A 18 -1.81 2.24 18.87
CA ALA A 18 -1.75 3.57 18.26
C ALA A 18 -2.50 4.64 19.09
N GLY A 19 -3.34 4.21 20.04
CA GLY A 19 -4.23 5.10 20.79
C GLY A 19 -5.27 5.76 19.89
N VAL A 20 -5.86 5.00 18.97
CA VAL A 20 -6.91 5.48 18.05
C VAL A 20 -8.05 4.48 17.98
N SER A 21 -9.23 4.93 17.58
CA SER A 21 -10.34 4.08 17.14
C SER A 21 -10.56 4.24 15.63
N ILE A 22 -10.88 3.15 14.94
CA ILE A 22 -11.13 3.19 13.49
C ILE A 22 -12.56 2.75 13.21
N ARG A 23 -13.22 3.47 12.30
CA ARG A 23 -14.56 3.09 11.82
C ARG A 23 -14.76 3.45 10.36
N THR A 24 -15.65 2.72 9.71
CA THR A 24 -16.15 3.05 8.37
C THR A 24 -16.98 4.35 8.40
N LEU A 25 -16.96 5.08 7.28
CA LEU A 25 -17.74 6.31 7.07
C LEU A 25 -18.93 6.01 6.16
N ASP A 26 -19.88 5.23 6.69
CA ASP A 26 -21.07 4.78 5.94
C ASP A 26 -22.13 5.88 5.80
N ASP A 27 -22.22 6.79 6.78
CA ASP A 27 -23.06 7.98 6.73
C ASP A 27 -22.46 8.98 5.72
N PRO A 28 -23.22 9.41 4.69
CA PRO A 28 -22.76 10.41 3.73
C PRO A 28 -22.26 11.71 4.37
N ASN A 29 -22.80 12.10 5.53
CA ASN A 29 -22.40 13.32 6.25
C ASN A 29 -21.00 13.21 6.87
N ASP A 30 -20.57 11.98 7.19
CA ASP A 30 -19.25 11.72 7.78
C ASP A 30 -18.15 11.63 6.71
N GLN A 31 -18.48 11.33 5.46
CA GLN A 31 -17.48 11.10 4.40
C GLN A 31 -16.61 12.33 4.09
N GLY A 32 -17.10 13.54 4.41
CA GLY A 32 -16.31 14.77 4.34
C GLY A 32 -15.09 14.77 5.28
N ILE A 33 -15.06 13.91 6.30
CA ILE A 33 -13.90 13.72 7.18
C ILE A 33 -12.70 13.19 6.38
N ALA A 34 -12.91 12.14 5.57
CA ALA A 34 -11.85 11.55 4.76
C ALA A 34 -11.31 12.55 3.72
N VAL A 35 -12.21 13.31 3.08
CA VAL A 35 -11.84 14.37 2.12
C VAL A 35 -10.88 15.37 2.76
N ARG A 36 -11.22 15.91 3.93
CA ARG A 36 -10.35 16.88 4.64
C ARG A 36 -8.99 16.29 4.98
N ILE A 37 -8.96 15.05 5.46
CA ILE A 37 -7.69 14.37 5.77
C ILE A 37 -6.85 14.20 4.50
N PHE A 38 -7.45 13.78 3.38
CA PHE A 38 -6.70 13.61 2.13
C PHE A 38 -6.14 14.93 1.61
N ASP A 39 -6.92 16.00 1.64
CA ASP A 39 -6.48 17.33 1.21
C ASP A 39 -5.42 17.93 2.17
N GLU A 40 -5.45 17.57 3.46
CA GLU A 40 -4.39 17.95 4.41
C GLU A 40 -3.10 17.15 4.22
N VAL A 41 -3.21 15.84 3.99
CA VAL A 41 -2.05 14.95 3.80
C VAL A 41 -1.38 15.20 2.46
N TRP A 42 -2.16 15.47 1.41
CA TRP A 42 -1.68 15.82 0.08
C TRP A 42 -2.30 17.15 -0.34
N PRO A 43 -1.72 18.30 0.03
CA PRO A 43 -2.26 19.58 -0.40
C PRO A 43 -2.17 19.73 -1.94
N PRO A 44 -3.30 19.95 -2.63
CA PRO A 44 -3.34 20.14 -4.08
C PRO A 44 -2.92 21.57 -4.44
N GLU A 45 -2.03 21.75 -5.43
CA GLU A 45 -1.57 23.10 -5.81
C GLU A 45 -2.70 23.97 -6.38
N SER A 46 -3.63 23.35 -7.11
CA SER A 46 -4.82 24.00 -7.65
C SER A 46 -5.87 24.43 -6.61
N GLY A 47 -5.74 23.97 -5.34
CA GLY A 47 -6.75 24.16 -4.29
C GLY A 47 -8.03 23.33 -4.46
N ALA A 48 -8.08 22.43 -5.45
CA ALA A 48 -9.19 21.51 -5.67
C ALA A 48 -9.02 20.21 -4.88
N THR A 49 -10.09 19.60 -4.38
CA THR A 49 -9.98 18.33 -3.63
C THR A 49 -9.53 17.13 -4.47
N HIS A 50 -8.81 16.19 -3.86
CA HIS A 50 -8.44 14.92 -4.49
C HIS A 50 -9.63 14.02 -4.79
N VAL A 51 -10.63 14.01 -3.92
CA VAL A 51 -11.82 13.16 -4.06
C VAL A 51 -13.06 13.85 -3.52
N LYS A 52 -14.11 13.88 -4.33
CA LYS A 52 -15.39 14.51 -3.94
C LYS A 52 -16.25 13.57 -3.10
N SER A 53 -16.98 14.10 -2.13
CA SER A 53 -17.85 13.30 -1.26
C SER A 53 -18.93 12.52 -2.01
N ASN A 54 -19.44 13.05 -3.13
CA ASN A 54 -20.42 12.32 -3.95
C ASN A 54 -19.81 11.07 -4.61
N LEU A 55 -18.52 11.11 -4.97
CA LEU A 55 -17.78 9.95 -5.47
C LEU A 55 -17.51 8.95 -4.33
N LEU A 56 -17.08 9.41 -3.16
CA LEU A 56 -16.95 8.54 -1.97
C LEU A 56 -18.26 7.80 -1.69
N ARG A 57 -19.40 8.50 -1.78
CA ARG A 57 -20.70 7.89 -1.56
C ARG A 57 -21.00 6.78 -2.58
N ALA A 58 -20.73 7.04 -3.86
CA ALA A 58 -20.91 6.04 -4.91
C ALA A 58 -20.02 4.81 -4.65
N LEU A 59 -18.75 5.03 -4.28
CA LEU A 59 -17.80 3.95 -4.00
C LEU A 59 -18.23 3.08 -2.82
N VAL A 60 -18.60 3.68 -1.68
CA VAL A 60 -19.12 2.95 -0.52
C VAL A 60 -20.39 2.18 -0.89
N HIS A 61 -21.31 2.79 -1.63
CA HIS A 61 -22.54 2.12 -2.07
C HIS A 61 -22.26 0.92 -3.00
N SER A 62 -21.19 0.98 -3.80
CA SER A 62 -20.75 -0.10 -4.68
C SER A 62 -19.89 -1.16 -3.99
N GLY A 63 -19.83 -1.17 -2.65
CA GLY A 63 -19.06 -2.15 -1.87
C GLY A 63 -17.59 -1.77 -1.67
N GLY A 64 -17.22 -0.52 -1.92
CA GLY A 64 -15.91 0.04 -1.58
C GLY A 64 -15.79 0.34 -0.08
N TYR A 65 -14.60 0.81 0.31
CA TYR A 65 -14.24 1.06 1.69
C TYR A 65 -13.83 2.52 1.87
N VAL A 66 -14.43 3.18 2.85
CA VAL A 66 -13.98 4.47 3.36
C VAL A 66 -14.00 4.41 4.86
N ALA A 67 -12.88 4.71 5.51
CA ALA A 67 -12.76 4.72 6.96
C ALA A 67 -11.89 5.87 7.44
N ALA A 68 -12.07 6.25 8.71
CA ALA A 68 -11.18 7.18 9.39
C ALA A 68 -10.74 6.64 10.76
N ALA A 69 -9.52 7.02 11.14
CA ALA A 69 -8.96 6.84 12.46
C ALA A 69 -9.18 8.10 13.29
N PHE A 70 -9.53 7.92 14.55
CA PHE A 70 -9.84 9.00 15.50
C PHE A 70 -9.00 8.86 16.76
N ASP A 71 -8.35 9.93 17.19
CA ASP A 71 -7.89 10.11 18.58
C ASP A 71 -9.03 10.83 19.32
N ASP A 72 -9.72 10.10 20.19
CA ASP A 72 -11.05 10.46 20.71
C ASP A 72 -12.04 10.87 19.59
N SER A 73 -12.40 12.15 19.51
CA SER A 73 -13.29 12.70 18.47
C SER A 73 -12.54 13.33 17.30
N GLN A 74 -11.21 13.50 17.42
CA GLN A 74 -10.41 14.17 16.40
C GLN A 74 -10.05 13.17 15.30
N PRO A 75 -10.43 13.42 14.03
CA PRO A 75 -9.98 12.60 12.92
C PRO A 75 -8.49 12.85 12.63
N VAL A 76 -7.71 11.77 12.51
CA VAL A 76 -6.23 11.81 12.41
C VAL A 76 -5.69 11.02 11.23
N GLY A 77 -6.51 10.20 10.59
CA GLY A 77 -6.13 9.46 9.40
C GLY A 77 -7.36 8.91 8.68
N ALA A 78 -7.22 8.62 7.39
CA ALA A 78 -8.29 8.09 6.57
C ALA A 78 -7.76 7.12 5.52
N ALA A 79 -8.62 6.24 5.05
CA ALA A 79 -8.35 5.38 3.91
C ALA A 79 -9.57 5.23 3.01
N LEU A 80 -9.29 5.11 1.72
CA LEU A 80 -10.24 4.91 0.63
C LEU A 80 -9.79 3.70 -0.20
N ALA A 81 -10.71 2.79 -0.48
CA ALA A 81 -10.50 1.70 -1.41
C ALA A 81 -11.73 1.39 -2.24
N VAL A 82 -11.51 0.85 -3.43
CA VAL A 82 -12.54 0.52 -4.42
C VAL A 82 -12.51 -0.96 -4.76
N VAL A 83 -13.65 -1.56 -5.08
CA VAL A 83 -13.66 -2.96 -5.54
C VAL A 83 -13.17 -3.00 -6.98
N GLY A 84 -12.10 -3.74 -7.21
CA GLY A 84 -11.50 -3.98 -8.51
C GLY A 84 -11.49 -5.46 -8.87
N ARG A 85 -10.95 -5.78 -10.04
CA ARG A 85 -10.70 -7.16 -10.46
C ARG A 85 -9.32 -7.26 -11.10
N HIS A 86 -8.65 -8.39 -10.93
CA HIS A 86 -7.40 -8.71 -11.61
C HIS A 86 -7.51 -10.10 -12.23
N ARG A 87 -6.59 -10.43 -13.13
CA ARG A 87 -6.54 -11.76 -13.73
C ARG A 87 -5.66 -12.69 -12.93
N VAL A 88 -6.12 -13.92 -12.77
CA VAL A 88 -5.34 -15.00 -12.19
C VAL A 88 -4.49 -15.64 -13.30
N SER A 89 -3.16 -15.60 -13.14
CA SER A 89 -2.21 -16.26 -14.04
C SER A 89 -2.41 -17.78 -14.02
N GLY A 90 -2.37 -18.44 -15.19
CA GLY A 90 -2.58 -19.89 -15.35
C GLY A 90 -3.84 -20.28 -16.13
N HIS A 91 -4.68 -19.32 -16.50
CA HIS A 91 -5.84 -19.50 -17.39
C HIS A 91 -5.56 -18.95 -18.81
N GLU A 92 -4.42 -19.30 -19.40
CA GLU A 92 -4.18 -19.04 -20.81
C GLU A 92 -5.02 -20.01 -21.64
N SER A 93 -6.15 -19.54 -22.17
CA SER A 93 -6.95 -20.28 -23.13
C SER A 93 -6.15 -20.43 -24.43
N GLU A 94 -5.85 -21.67 -24.84
CA GLU A 94 -5.21 -22.00 -26.12
C GLU A 94 -5.97 -21.46 -27.35
N SER A 95 -7.22 -21.01 -27.18
CA SER A 95 -8.14 -20.73 -28.28
C SER A 95 -8.30 -19.26 -28.67
N GLY A 96 -7.62 -18.30 -28.02
CA GLY A 96 -7.70 -16.88 -28.39
C GLY A 96 -9.13 -16.30 -28.39
N SER A 97 -10.08 -16.99 -27.75
CA SER A 97 -11.44 -16.49 -27.55
C SER A 97 -11.42 -15.38 -26.48
N PRO A 98 -12.41 -14.47 -26.46
CA PRO A 98 -12.56 -13.48 -25.40
C PRO A 98 -12.78 -14.20 -24.06
N GLU A 99 -11.65 -14.47 -23.41
CA GLU A 99 -11.37 -14.45 -21.98
C GLU A 99 -12.42 -15.15 -21.11
N ASP A 100 -12.05 -16.35 -20.68
CA ASP A 100 -12.76 -17.10 -19.65
C ASP A 100 -13.11 -16.19 -18.47
N ALA A 101 -14.41 -15.96 -18.25
CA ALA A 101 -14.89 -15.10 -17.17
C ALA A 101 -14.42 -15.60 -15.79
N SER A 102 -14.07 -16.88 -15.66
CA SER A 102 -13.50 -17.45 -14.43
C SER A 102 -12.06 -17.00 -14.14
N SER A 103 -11.37 -16.39 -15.11
CA SER A 103 -10.01 -15.85 -14.93
C SER A 103 -9.96 -14.55 -14.11
N TRP A 104 -11.10 -13.90 -13.87
CA TRP A 104 -11.18 -12.67 -13.09
C TRP A 104 -11.39 -12.97 -11.60
N HIS A 105 -10.52 -12.40 -10.77
CA HIS A 105 -10.64 -12.43 -9.31
C HIS A 105 -10.92 -11.04 -8.76
N ALA A 106 -11.87 -10.93 -7.84
CA ALA A 106 -12.20 -9.66 -7.19
C ALA A 106 -11.14 -9.31 -6.13
N HIS A 107 -10.79 -8.03 -6.03
CA HIS A 107 -9.89 -7.54 -4.98
C HIS A 107 -10.33 -6.15 -4.51
N LEU A 108 -9.81 -5.72 -3.37
CA LEU A 108 -9.96 -4.34 -2.91
C LEU A 108 -8.73 -3.52 -3.35
N HIS A 109 -8.92 -2.53 -4.21
CA HIS A 109 -7.85 -1.60 -4.58
C HIS A 109 -7.76 -0.45 -3.58
N SER A 110 -6.76 -0.46 -2.70
CA SER A 110 -6.56 0.59 -1.68
C SER A 110 -5.93 1.83 -2.27
N HIS A 111 -6.76 2.76 -2.75
CA HIS A 111 -6.32 3.94 -3.49
C HIS A 111 -5.60 5.00 -2.63
N MET A 112 -6.15 5.35 -1.47
CA MET A 112 -5.58 6.39 -0.60
C MET A 112 -5.55 5.91 0.85
N ALA A 113 -4.45 6.19 1.56
CA ALA A 113 -4.34 5.98 3.00
C ALA A 113 -3.36 7.01 3.58
N GLY A 114 -3.89 7.95 4.36
CA GLY A 114 -3.14 9.11 4.85
C GLY A 114 -3.30 9.29 6.36
N VAL A 115 -2.25 9.80 7.00
CA VAL A 115 -2.22 10.19 8.42
C VAL A 115 -1.67 11.61 8.49
N VAL A 116 -2.38 12.48 9.21
CA VAL A 116 -1.98 13.89 9.39
C VAL A 116 -0.66 13.99 10.15
N ASP A 117 0.10 15.05 9.90
CA ASP A 117 1.53 15.11 10.26
C ASP A 117 1.81 14.88 11.75
N GLY A 118 1.04 15.52 12.65
CA GLY A 118 1.19 15.39 14.10
C GLY A 118 0.90 13.98 14.67
N TYR A 119 0.35 13.08 13.86
CA TYR A 119 0.02 11.70 14.24
C TYR A 119 0.86 10.65 13.49
N ARG A 120 1.80 11.09 12.64
CA ARG A 120 2.76 10.20 12.00
C ARG A 120 3.65 9.55 13.06
N ASN A 121 4.22 8.39 12.71
CA ASN A 121 5.07 7.58 13.59
C ASN A 121 4.39 7.04 14.86
N ARG A 122 3.07 7.20 15.04
CA ARG A 122 2.26 6.57 16.10
C ARG A 122 1.58 5.27 15.66
N HIS A 123 2.11 4.57 14.66
CA HIS A 123 1.55 3.32 14.10
C HIS A 123 0.12 3.41 13.52
N VAL A 124 -0.49 4.59 13.43
CA VAL A 124 -1.86 4.80 12.90
C VAL A 124 -2.05 4.21 11.50
N GLY A 125 -1.07 4.37 10.60
CA GLY A 125 -1.14 3.79 9.25
C GLY A 125 -1.21 2.25 9.25
N THR A 126 -0.53 1.60 10.20
CA THR A 126 -0.62 0.14 10.38
C THR A 126 -1.99 -0.26 10.93
N ALA A 127 -2.53 0.49 11.89
CA ALA A 127 -3.87 0.26 12.42
C ALA A 127 -4.94 0.38 11.31
N ILE A 128 -4.88 1.44 10.49
CA ILE A 128 -5.77 1.64 9.33
C ILE A 128 -5.73 0.45 8.37
N LYS A 129 -4.54 -0.07 8.06
CA LYS A 129 -4.37 -1.20 7.15
C LYS A 129 -4.88 -2.52 7.75
N LEU A 130 -4.63 -2.77 9.04
CA LEU A 130 -5.15 -3.97 9.70
C LEU A 130 -6.68 -3.95 9.85
N HIS A 131 -7.27 -2.78 10.12
CA HIS A 131 -8.73 -2.59 10.04
C HIS A 131 -9.24 -2.86 8.61
N GLN A 132 -8.57 -2.31 7.57
CA GLN A 132 -8.91 -2.57 6.17
C GLN A 132 -8.85 -4.07 5.81
N ARG A 133 -7.85 -4.81 6.33
CA ARG A 133 -7.76 -6.28 6.18
C ARG A 133 -8.95 -6.99 6.83
N ALA A 134 -9.28 -6.64 8.07
CA ALA A 134 -10.38 -7.28 8.80
C ALA A 134 -11.73 -7.02 8.12
N TRP A 135 -11.94 -5.79 7.67
CA TRP A 135 -13.12 -5.40 6.89
C TRP A 135 -13.20 -6.16 5.56
N ALA A 136 -12.12 -6.19 4.78
CA ALA A 136 -12.10 -6.86 3.47
C ALA A 136 -12.42 -8.37 3.58
N LEU A 137 -11.78 -9.06 4.53
CA LEU A 137 -12.07 -10.47 4.82
C LEU A 137 -13.53 -10.70 5.24
N SER A 138 -14.11 -9.77 6.02
CA SER A 138 -15.52 -9.84 6.42
C SER A 138 -16.48 -9.66 5.25
N CYS A 139 -16.06 -8.98 4.18
CA CYS A 139 -16.80 -8.81 2.93
C CYS A 139 -16.53 -9.93 1.92
N GLY A 140 -15.76 -10.97 2.27
CA GLY A 140 -15.40 -12.05 1.36
C GLY A 140 -14.35 -11.66 0.30
N ILE A 141 -13.58 -10.59 0.56
CA ILE A 141 -12.46 -10.17 -0.28
C ILE A 141 -11.17 -10.64 0.38
N ASP A 142 -10.43 -11.52 -0.30
CA ASP A 142 -9.20 -12.13 0.21
C ASP A 142 -7.92 -11.36 -0.17
N THR A 143 -8.01 -10.36 -1.04
CA THR A 143 -6.86 -9.68 -1.62
C THR A 143 -7.05 -8.17 -1.62
N VAL A 144 -6.05 -7.44 -1.13
CA VAL A 144 -5.95 -5.98 -1.24
C VAL A 144 -4.73 -5.62 -2.08
N VAL A 145 -4.90 -4.73 -3.06
CA VAL A 145 -3.83 -4.28 -3.96
C VAL A 145 -3.70 -2.77 -3.89
N TRP A 146 -2.47 -2.25 -3.87
CA TRP A 146 -2.22 -0.82 -4.00
C TRP A 146 -0.83 -0.55 -4.55
N SER A 147 -0.64 0.66 -5.04
CA SER A 147 0.65 1.14 -5.49
C SER A 147 1.30 2.00 -4.39
N PHE A 148 2.63 2.03 -4.33
CA PHE A 148 3.36 2.98 -3.49
C PHE A 148 4.69 3.37 -4.13
N ASP A 149 5.25 4.50 -3.70
CA ASP A 149 6.54 4.96 -4.18
C ASP A 149 7.68 4.10 -3.60
N PRO A 150 8.46 3.40 -4.44
CA PRO A 150 9.51 2.50 -3.97
C PRO A 150 10.63 3.24 -3.23
N LEU A 151 10.86 4.53 -3.49
CA LEU A 151 11.93 5.31 -2.85
C LEU A 151 11.59 5.73 -1.41
N VAL A 152 10.30 5.71 -1.04
CA VAL A 152 9.88 6.13 0.30
C VAL A 152 10.09 4.98 1.28
N ARG A 153 11.23 5.00 1.99
CA ARG A 153 11.66 3.92 2.91
C ARG A 153 10.61 3.52 3.95
N ARG A 154 9.85 4.48 4.49
CA ARG A 154 8.75 4.19 5.43
C ARG A 154 7.62 3.36 4.79
N ASN A 155 7.34 3.56 3.49
CA ASN A 155 6.36 2.78 2.76
C ASN A 155 6.90 1.36 2.53
N ALA A 156 8.17 1.22 2.18
CA ALA A 156 8.84 -0.07 2.05
C ALA A 156 8.68 -0.90 3.35
N ARG A 157 9.06 -0.33 4.50
CA ARG A 157 8.95 -1.01 5.82
C ARG A 157 7.50 -1.34 6.17
N LEU A 158 6.56 -0.43 5.91
CA LEU A 158 5.15 -0.69 6.18
C LEU A 158 4.65 -1.88 5.34
N ASN A 159 4.82 -1.83 4.03
CA ASN A 159 4.25 -2.82 3.11
C ASN A 159 4.94 -4.18 3.25
N VAL A 160 6.28 -4.21 3.20
CA VAL A 160 7.04 -5.46 3.20
C VAL A 160 7.10 -6.09 4.59
N GLN A 161 7.50 -5.34 5.63
CA GLN A 161 7.76 -5.94 6.95
C GLN A 161 6.54 -5.94 7.87
N LYS A 162 5.77 -4.85 7.92
CA LYS A 162 4.63 -4.74 8.87
C LYS A 162 3.34 -5.37 8.36
N LEU A 163 3.16 -5.46 7.05
CA LEU A 163 1.95 -6.02 6.44
C LEU A 163 2.21 -7.37 5.76
N GLY A 164 3.46 -7.68 5.39
CA GLY A 164 3.80 -8.93 4.73
C GLY A 164 3.31 -9.01 3.28
N THR A 165 3.25 -7.87 2.58
CA THR A 165 2.80 -7.81 1.19
C THR A 165 3.85 -8.32 0.23
N HIS A 166 3.42 -8.88 -0.90
CA HIS A 166 4.29 -9.19 -2.02
C HIS A 166 4.39 -8.00 -2.97
N VAL A 167 5.60 -7.62 -3.38
CA VAL A 167 5.79 -6.63 -4.45
C VAL A 167 5.92 -7.38 -5.77
N ARG A 168 4.99 -7.17 -6.69
CA ARG A 168 4.93 -7.92 -7.97
C ARG A 168 5.37 -7.11 -9.17
N ASP A 169 4.97 -5.84 -9.23
CA ASP A 169 5.11 -5.03 -10.44
C ASP A 169 5.84 -3.71 -10.13
N TYR A 170 6.66 -3.24 -11.08
CA TYR A 170 7.23 -1.90 -11.08
C TYR A 170 6.73 -1.13 -12.31
N MET A 171 5.96 -0.08 -12.11
CA MET A 171 5.34 0.74 -13.16
C MET A 171 6.01 2.11 -13.25
N PRO A 172 6.80 2.39 -14.29
CA PRO A 172 7.37 3.71 -14.52
C PRO A 172 6.28 4.77 -14.76
N ASN A 173 6.40 5.91 -14.07
CA ASN A 173 5.55 7.09 -14.24
C ASN A 173 4.03 6.79 -14.25
N PHE A 174 3.58 5.93 -13.33
CA PHE A 174 2.25 5.33 -13.34
C PHE A 174 1.10 6.36 -13.29
N TYR A 175 1.27 7.45 -12.53
CA TYR A 175 0.27 8.50 -12.39
C TYR A 175 0.54 9.73 -13.27
N GLY A 176 1.57 9.71 -14.11
CA GLY A 176 2.03 10.89 -14.84
C GLY A 176 2.50 12.00 -13.91
N ASN A 177 2.20 13.25 -14.28
CA ASN A 177 2.47 14.43 -13.46
C ASN A 177 1.47 14.48 -12.29
N MET A 178 1.97 14.53 -11.06
CA MET A 178 1.14 14.67 -9.86
C MET A 178 1.20 16.11 -9.35
N ASP A 179 0.03 16.69 -9.09
CA ASP A 179 -0.19 18.09 -8.67
C ASP A 179 -0.19 18.24 -7.13
N ASP A 180 0.55 17.38 -6.43
CA ASP A 180 0.64 17.37 -4.97
C ASP A 180 2.04 17.75 -4.48
N ALA A 181 2.10 18.51 -3.39
CA ALA A 181 3.34 19.07 -2.86
C ALA A 181 4.41 18.02 -2.47
N ILE A 182 4.03 16.75 -2.30
CA ILE A 182 4.95 15.68 -1.86
C ILE A 182 5.64 15.03 -3.06
N ASN A 183 4.98 14.99 -4.22
CA ASN A 183 5.46 14.26 -5.38
C ASN A 183 5.68 15.12 -6.64
N ALA A 184 5.35 16.40 -6.61
CA ALA A 184 5.59 17.31 -7.73
C ALA A 184 7.06 17.26 -8.19
N GLY A 185 7.27 17.27 -9.52
CA GLY A 185 8.60 17.36 -10.14
C GLY A 185 9.38 16.04 -10.31
N ASP A 186 8.90 14.91 -9.79
CA ASP A 186 9.54 13.59 -9.88
C ASP A 186 8.64 12.59 -10.62
N PRO A 187 9.16 11.74 -11.54
CA PRO A 187 8.35 10.68 -12.16
C PRO A 187 7.61 9.83 -11.14
N SER A 188 6.34 9.55 -11.42
CA SER A 188 5.43 8.87 -10.51
C SER A 188 5.59 7.34 -10.52
N ASP A 189 6.82 6.85 -10.44
CA ASP A 189 7.05 5.41 -10.45
C ASP A 189 6.41 4.76 -9.23
N ARG A 190 5.85 3.58 -9.45
CA ARG A 190 5.15 2.82 -8.41
C ARG A 190 5.54 1.37 -8.43
N VAL A 191 5.66 0.80 -7.25
CA VAL A 191 5.61 -0.64 -7.05
C VAL A 191 4.22 -1.05 -6.56
N PHE A 192 3.76 -2.23 -6.97
CA PHE A 192 2.45 -2.75 -6.56
C PHE A 192 2.60 -3.76 -5.43
N ALA A 193 2.01 -3.42 -4.28
CA ALA A 193 1.84 -4.29 -3.14
C ALA A 193 0.59 -5.14 -3.31
N TRP A 194 0.77 -6.45 -3.21
CA TRP A 194 -0.26 -7.47 -3.23
C TRP A 194 -0.37 -8.10 -1.84
N TRP A 195 -1.49 -7.87 -1.18
CA TRP A 195 -1.73 -8.36 0.16
C TRP A 195 -2.79 -9.46 0.13
N ILE A 196 -2.32 -10.71 0.10
CA ILE A 196 -3.16 -11.91 0.23
C ILE A 196 -3.46 -12.06 1.72
N LEU A 197 -4.69 -11.76 2.10
CA LEU A 197 -5.05 -11.42 3.48
C LEU A 197 -5.05 -12.62 4.43
N ASP A 198 -5.18 -13.84 3.92
CA ASP A 198 -5.14 -15.09 4.66
C ASP A 198 -3.82 -15.86 4.51
N SER A 199 -2.85 -15.29 3.79
CA SER A 199 -1.52 -15.88 3.65
C SER A 199 -0.77 -15.97 4.99
N ALA A 200 0.15 -16.93 5.10
CA ALA A 200 1.01 -17.07 6.26
C ALA A 200 1.83 -15.79 6.55
N SER A 201 2.29 -15.11 5.50
CA SER A 201 3.01 -13.83 5.59
C SER A 201 2.14 -12.75 6.25
N ALA A 202 0.91 -12.56 5.76
CA ALA A 202 -0.01 -11.56 6.31
C ALA A 202 -0.40 -11.85 7.76
N ILE A 203 -0.66 -13.13 8.09
CA ILE A 203 -1.01 -13.55 9.46
C ILE A 203 0.17 -13.36 10.41
N SER A 204 1.40 -13.69 9.98
CA SER A 204 2.61 -13.52 10.78
C SER A 204 2.90 -12.04 11.02
N ALA A 205 2.88 -11.22 9.96
CA ALA A 205 3.13 -9.78 10.01
C ALA A 205 2.14 -9.03 10.92
N ALA A 206 0.87 -9.46 10.93
CA ALA A 206 -0.18 -8.91 11.81
C ALA A 206 0.04 -9.19 13.31
N ARG A 207 0.96 -10.11 13.66
CA ARG A 207 1.35 -10.41 15.05
C ARG A 207 2.63 -9.70 15.44
N ALA A 208 3.62 -9.70 14.56
CA ALA A 208 4.88 -9.00 14.74
C ALA A 208 5.48 -8.65 13.36
N PRO A 209 6.22 -7.54 13.23
CA PRO A 209 6.91 -7.22 11.98
C PRO A 209 7.86 -8.35 11.55
N ILE A 210 7.90 -8.61 10.24
CA ILE A 210 8.87 -9.52 9.63
C ILE A 210 10.27 -8.93 9.84
N ALA A 211 11.22 -9.78 10.24
CA ALA A 211 12.60 -9.40 10.50
C ALA A 211 13.31 -8.89 9.24
N ASP A 212 14.43 -8.19 9.45
CA ASP A 212 15.34 -7.85 8.36
C ASP A 212 15.92 -9.13 7.74
N VAL A 213 16.18 -9.08 6.44
CA VAL A 213 16.80 -10.16 5.67
C VAL A 213 18.27 -9.83 5.48
N ASP A 214 19.16 -10.74 5.88
CA ASP A 214 20.57 -10.64 5.52
C ASP A 214 20.76 -11.17 4.09
N PRO A 215 21.17 -10.33 3.12
CA PRO A 215 21.41 -10.79 1.75
C PRO A 215 22.46 -11.91 1.67
N ALA A 216 23.35 -12.04 2.66
CA ALA A 216 24.36 -13.11 2.71
C ALA A 216 23.76 -14.50 2.96
N ASP A 217 22.53 -14.58 3.49
CA ASP A 217 21.82 -15.84 3.74
C ASP A 217 21.09 -16.38 2.49
N LEU A 218 21.16 -15.66 1.36
CA LEU A 218 20.41 -15.97 0.14
C LEU A 218 21.34 -16.20 -1.05
N ASP A 219 21.05 -17.25 -1.82
CA ASP A 219 21.72 -17.50 -3.09
C ASP A 219 21.33 -16.45 -4.13
N GLU A 220 22.34 -15.83 -4.75
CA GLU A 220 22.19 -14.80 -5.79
C GLU A 220 21.38 -13.56 -5.37
N ALA A 221 21.38 -13.17 -4.10
CA ALA A 221 20.65 -11.99 -3.65
C ALA A 221 20.99 -10.71 -4.41
N ARG A 222 19.97 -9.92 -4.75
CA ARG A 222 20.11 -8.55 -5.28
C ARG A 222 19.63 -7.55 -4.25
N VAL A 223 20.42 -6.50 -4.05
CA VAL A 223 20.08 -5.41 -3.13
C VAL A 223 19.82 -4.14 -3.93
N ILE A 224 18.63 -3.57 -3.77
CA ILE A 224 18.25 -2.28 -4.36
C ILE A 224 18.23 -1.25 -3.23
N ALA A 225 19.31 -0.48 -3.15
CA ALA A 225 19.41 0.64 -2.21
C ALA A 225 18.41 1.73 -2.57
N ILE A 226 17.82 2.33 -1.54
CA ILE A 226 16.96 3.53 -1.64
C ILE A 226 17.50 4.62 -0.72
N PRO A 227 17.22 5.91 -0.99
CA PRO A 227 17.67 7.00 -0.13
C PRO A 227 17.01 6.95 1.25
N ASP A 228 17.66 7.57 2.24
CA ASP A 228 17.10 7.67 3.60
C ASP A 228 15.80 8.46 3.66
N ASP A 229 15.76 9.59 2.95
CA ASP A 229 14.58 10.45 2.86
C ASP A 229 14.42 11.08 1.47
N ILE A 230 13.78 10.35 0.56
CA ILE A 230 13.44 10.88 -0.77
C ILE A 230 12.54 12.12 -0.71
N VAL A 231 11.71 12.25 0.33
CA VAL A 231 10.77 13.39 0.44
C VAL A 231 11.56 14.67 0.69
N SER A 232 12.54 14.63 1.59
CA SER A 232 13.45 15.76 1.80
C SER A 232 14.30 16.03 0.55
N LEU A 233 14.85 14.98 -0.09
CA LEU A 233 15.73 15.15 -1.26
C LEU A 233 15.03 15.85 -2.43
N ARG A 234 13.74 15.58 -2.67
CA ARG A 234 12.98 16.29 -3.72
C ARG A 234 12.99 17.81 -3.57
N THR A 235 13.10 18.30 -2.34
CA THR A 235 13.16 19.75 -2.06
C THR A 235 14.59 20.25 -2.01
N THR A 236 15.50 19.51 -1.37
CA THR A 236 16.86 19.99 -1.09
C THR A 236 17.85 19.75 -2.24
N ASP A 237 17.68 18.68 -3.01
CA ASP A 237 18.53 18.29 -4.13
C ASP A 237 17.71 17.50 -5.19
N PRO A 238 16.93 18.19 -6.03
CA PRO A 238 16.05 17.55 -7.01
C PRO A 238 16.80 16.70 -8.05
N ASP A 239 18.04 17.07 -8.39
CA ASP A 239 18.85 16.33 -9.34
C ASP A 239 19.27 14.98 -8.74
N GLN A 240 19.72 14.97 -7.48
CA GLN A 240 20.01 13.73 -6.76
C GLN A 240 18.75 12.87 -6.57
N ALA A 241 17.59 13.47 -6.28
CA ALA A 241 16.32 12.74 -6.20
C ALA A 241 15.99 12.03 -7.53
N ARG A 242 16.21 12.72 -8.67
CA ARG A 242 16.01 12.17 -10.01
C ARG A 242 17.02 11.06 -10.33
N GLU A 243 18.28 11.20 -9.94
CA GLU A 243 19.28 10.13 -10.09
C GLU A 243 18.88 8.87 -9.33
N TRP A 244 18.41 9.00 -8.09
CA TRP A 244 17.87 7.88 -7.31
C TRP A 244 16.68 7.22 -8.01
N ARG A 245 15.73 8.02 -8.52
CA ARG A 245 14.57 7.51 -9.27
C ARG A 245 14.98 6.66 -10.45
N MET A 246 15.89 7.15 -11.28
CA MET A 246 16.31 6.44 -12.48
C MET A 246 17.10 5.17 -12.16
N ARG A 247 18.00 5.22 -11.16
CA ARG A 247 18.76 4.05 -10.71
C ARG A 247 17.86 2.94 -10.16
N VAL A 248 16.92 3.30 -9.27
CA VAL A 248 16.02 2.31 -8.66
C VAL A 248 15.06 1.72 -9.69
N ARG A 249 14.59 2.54 -10.65
CA ARG A 249 13.80 2.06 -11.80
C ARG A 249 14.56 0.99 -12.58
N GLU A 250 15.79 1.30 -13.00
CA GLU A 250 16.61 0.38 -13.79
C GLU A 250 16.84 -0.94 -13.04
N GLN A 251 17.23 -0.86 -11.76
CA GLN A 251 17.50 -2.05 -10.95
C GLN A 251 16.25 -2.91 -10.69
N PHE A 252 15.08 -2.31 -10.45
CA PHE A 252 13.85 -3.07 -10.29
C PHE A 252 13.41 -3.74 -11.58
N LEU A 253 13.44 -3.02 -12.70
CA LEU A 253 13.03 -3.59 -14.00
C LEU A 253 13.93 -4.76 -14.39
N ASP A 254 15.26 -4.58 -14.30
CA ASP A 254 16.23 -5.65 -14.59
C ASP A 254 16.06 -6.85 -13.65
N ALA A 255 15.82 -6.62 -12.36
CA ALA A 255 15.60 -7.71 -11.41
C ALA A 255 14.29 -8.47 -11.68
N LEU A 256 13.18 -7.77 -11.92
CA LEU A 256 11.89 -8.40 -12.21
C LEU A 256 11.93 -9.17 -13.54
N GLU A 257 12.57 -8.63 -14.58
CA GLU A 257 12.81 -9.34 -15.85
C GLU A 257 13.69 -10.58 -15.65
N GLY A 258 14.67 -10.51 -14.75
CA GLY A 258 15.51 -11.63 -14.33
C GLY A 258 14.83 -12.67 -13.43
N GLY A 259 13.53 -12.55 -13.16
CA GLY A 259 12.75 -13.48 -12.34
C GLY A 259 12.99 -13.34 -10.83
N PHE A 260 13.56 -12.22 -10.38
CA PHE A 260 13.71 -11.92 -8.97
C PHE A 260 12.41 -11.37 -8.39
N SER A 261 12.19 -11.61 -7.10
CA SER A 261 11.07 -11.03 -6.35
C SER A 261 11.57 -10.43 -5.03
N VAL A 262 10.89 -9.41 -4.53
CA VAL A 262 11.20 -8.82 -3.22
C VAL A 262 10.89 -9.83 -2.13
N VAL A 263 11.90 -10.20 -1.34
CA VAL A 263 11.78 -11.15 -0.22
C VAL A 263 11.85 -10.47 1.14
N GLY A 264 12.30 -9.21 1.19
CA GLY A 264 12.39 -8.47 2.44
C GLY A 264 13.12 -7.14 2.27
N LEU A 265 13.47 -6.55 3.42
CA LEU A 265 14.38 -5.42 3.51
C LEU A 265 15.60 -5.82 4.33
N ASP A 266 16.77 -5.27 4.01
CA ASP A 266 17.96 -5.42 4.85
C ASP A 266 17.92 -4.45 6.05
N SER A 267 18.93 -4.55 6.92
CA SER A 267 19.07 -3.67 8.10
C SER A 267 19.26 -2.18 7.77
N HIS A 268 19.65 -1.87 6.53
CA HIS A 268 19.72 -0.50 6.02
C HIS A 268 18.38 -0.02 5.43
N GLY A 269 17.39 -0.90 5.31
CA GLY A 269 16.09 -0.64 4.71
C GLY A 269 16.10 -0.64 3.18
N SER A 270 17.08 -1.26 2.55
CA SER A 270 17.15 -1.52 1.10
C SER A 270 16.28 -2.73 0.74
N TYR A 271 15.76 -2.80 -0.48
CA TYR A 271 15.04 -4.01 -0.90
C TYR A 271 16.02 -5.14 -1.15
N VAL A 272 15.68 -6.33 -0.62
CA VAL A 272 16.39 -7.58 -0.92
C VAL A 272 15.51 -8.41 -1.84
N LEU A 273 16.07 -8.84 -2.97
CA LEU A 273 15.40 -9.64 -3.98
C LEU A 273 16.14 -10.96 -4.20
N ALA A 274 15.39 -12.04 -4.40
CA ALA A 274 15.93 -13.37 -4.69
C ALA A 274 15.04 -14.13 -5.70
N LYS A 275 15.59 -15.18 -6.31
CA LYS A 275 14.87 -16.08 -7.22
C LYS A 275 14.24 -17.23 -6.43
N GLY A 276 12.91 -17.37 -6.50
CA GLY A 276 12.15 -18.42 -5.82
C GLY A 276 12.05 -18.24 -4.29
N SER A 277 10.99 -18.62 -3.60
CA SER A 277 9.72 -19.22 -4.00
C SER A 277 8.59 -18.32 -3.49
N THR A 278 7.84 -17.65 -4.36
CA THR A 278 6.48 -17.21 -4.01
C THR A 278 5.63 -18.46 -3.89
N SER A 279 5.58 -19.03 -2.68
CA SER A 279 4.52 -19.96 -2.26
C SER A 279 3.35 -19.18 -1.70
#